data_AF-A0A2R6MGE7-F1
#
_entry.id   AF-A0A2R6MGE7-F1
#
_cell.length_a   1.000
_cell.length_b   1.000
_cell.length_c   1.000
_cell.angle_alpha   90.00
_cell.angle_beta   90.00
_cell.angle_gamma   90.00
#
_symmetry.space_group_name_H-M   'P 1'
#
loop_
_entity.id
_entity.type
_entity.pdbx_description
1 polymer ?
#
loop_
_entity_poly.entity_id
_entity_poly.type
_entity_poly.pdbx_seq_one_letter_code
_entity_poly.pdbx_strand_id
1 'polypeptide(L)'
;MDPLAPFDDERIEQTAEAFDIGPARLRACLTEHHDHAAAVPGIDELVMEWRRFLPYDPLVARTDDAYLLAVESSVWTEFGQQLSLSEIELQAVKSVHDTRARRAVTDEKRFDGYDGMVLAR
;
A
#
# COMPACT_ATOMS: atom_id res chain seq x y z
N MET A 1 -1.57 -10.44 12.64
CA MET A 1 -0.46 -9.50 12.37
C MET A 1 -1.05 -8.11 12.43
N ASP A 2 -0.32 -7.11 12.89
CA ASP A 2 -0.79 -5.72 12.83
C ASP A 2 -0.50 -5.15 11.43
N PRO A 3 -1.54 -4.84 10.62
CA PRO A 3 -1.37 -4.27 9.28
C PRO A 3 -0.65 -2.94 9.26
N LEU A 4 -0.70 -2.20 10.37
CA LEU A 4 -0.17 -0.85 10.46
C LEU A 4 1.28 -0.80 10.94
N ALA A 5 1.82 -1.90 11.45
CA ALA A 5 3.19 -1.98 11.96
C ALA A 5 4.28 -1.45 11.00
N PRO A 6 4.17 -1.60 9.66
CA PRO A 6 5.16 -1.04 8.73
C PRO A 6 5.09 0.49 8.58
N PHE A 7 4.03 1.16 9.05
CA PHE A 7 3.82 2.59 8.87
C PHE A 7 4.20 3.39 10.12
N ASP A 8 4.65 4.61 9.88
CA ASP A 8 4.94 5.59 10.93
C ASP A 8 3.65 6.33 11.31
N ASP A 9 3.28 6.30 12.59
CA ASP A 9 2.08 6.97 13.11
C ASP A 9 2.09 8.48 12.81
N GLU A 10 3.24 9.14 12.89
CA GLU A 10 3.37 10.56 12.58
C GLU A 10 3.03 10.82 11.10
N ARG A 11 3.43 9.91 10.21
CA ARG A 11 3.11 10.00 8.78
C ARG A 11 1.62 9.85 8.53
N ILE A 12 0.97 8.91 9.22
CA ILE A 12 -0.47 8.71 9.11
C ILE A 12 -1.21 9.96 9.57
N GLU A 13 -0.79 10.59 10.66
CA GLU A 13 -1.39 11.83 11.16
C GLU A 13 -1.21 13.00 10.17
N GLN A 14 0.00 13.20 9.67
CA GLN A 14 0.30 14.24 8.68
C GLN A 14 -0.52 14.06 7.39
N THR A 15 -0.63 12.83 6.89
CA THR A 15 -1.43 12.55 5.69
C THR A 15 -2.92 12.73 5.97
N ALA A 16 -3.42 12.32 7.12
CA ALA A 16 -4.83 12.51 7.47
C ALA A 16 -5.22 13.99 7.54
N GLU A 17 -4.33 14.84 8.06
CA GLU A 17 -4.51 16.30 8.04
C GLU A 17 -4.45 16.85 6.61
N ALA A 18 -3.47 16.45 5.80
CA ALA A 18 -3.30 16.94 4.44
C ALA A 18 -4.49 16.62 3.51
N PHE A 19 -5.21 15.52 3.76
CA PHE A 19 -6.36 15.09 2.98
C PHE A 19 -7.72 15.35 3.67
N ASP A 20 -7.74 15.96 4.86
CA ASP A 20 -8.95 16.26 5.63
C ASP A 20 -9.87 15.04 5.90
N ILE A 21 -9.28 13.86 6.16
CA ILE A 21 -10.03 12.61 6.40
C ILE A 21 -10.04 12.14 7.85
N GLY A 22 -9.28 12.76 8.74
CA GLY A 22 -9.20 12.37 10.15
C GLY A 22 -8.34 11.10 10.39
N PRO A 23 -7.43 11.09 11.38
CA PRO A 23 -6.47 9.99 11.55
C PRO A 23 -7.09 8.61 11.80
N ALA A 24 -8.22 8.55 12.51
CA ALA A 24 -8.91 7.29 12.79
C ALA A 24 -9.50 6.66 11.52
N ARG A 25 -10.03 7.48 10.61
CA ARG A 25 -10.58 6.99 9.34
C ARG A 25 -9.47 6.52 8.41
N LEU A 26 -8.36 7.25 8.31
CA LEU A 26 -7.22 6.81 7.52
C LEU A 26 -6.66 5.47 8.01
N ARG A 27 -6.51 5.29 9.33
CA ARG A 27 -6.10 3.99 9.91
C ARG A 27 -7.08 2.86 9.58
N ALA A 28 -8.38 3.14 9.61
CA ALA A 28 -9.39 2.17 9.19
C ALA A 28 -9.24 1.80 7.71
N CYS A 29 -9.09 2.78 6.81
CA CYS A 29 -8.90 2.51 5.38
C CYS A 29 -7.62 1.72 5.09
N LEU A 30 -6.52 2.01 5.78
CA LEU A 30 -5.25 1.26 5.67
C LEU A 30 -5.41 -0.21 6.12
N THR A 31 -6.13 -0.41 7.22
CA THR A 31 -6.42 -1.75 7.76
C THR A 31 -7.33 -2.52 6.82
N GLU A 32 -8.43 -1.91 6.36
CA GLU A 32 -9.38 -2.50 5.40
C GLU A 32 -8.69 -2.88 4.08
N HIS A 33 -7.79 -2.03 3.58
CA HIS A 33 -6.97 -2.34 2.40
C HIS A 33 -6.10 -3.57 2.59
N HIS A 34 -5.36 -3.64 3.71
CA HIS A 34 -4.50 -4.79 3.99
C HIS A 34 -5.30 -6.06 4.22
N ASP A 35 -6.37 -6.01 5.01
CA ASP A 35 -7.24 -7.16 5.30
C ASP A 35 -7.87 -7.70 4.01
N HIS A 36 -8.28 -6.82 3.10
CA HIS A 36 -8.80 -7.22 1.79
C HIS A 36 -7.73 -7.87 0.91
N ALA A 37 -6.52 -7.34 0.88
CA ALA A 37 -5.39 -7.99 0.21
C ALA A 37 -5.02 -9.35 0.84
N ALA A 38 -5.19 -9.49 2.17
CA ALA A 38 -4.86 -10.70 2.92
C ALA A 38 -5.98 -11.77 2.89
N ALA A 39 -7.21 -11.42 2.51
CA ALA A 39 -8.38 -12.25 2.71
C ALA A 39 -8.24 -13.66 2.12
N VAL A 40 -7.95 -13.76 0.82
CA VAL A 40 -7.58 -15.00 0.10
C VAL A 40 -6.85 -14.55 -1.17
N PRO A 41 -5.61 -15.00 -1.44
CA PRO A 41 -4.93 -16.17 -0.86
C PRO A 41 -4.05 -15.90 0.38
N GLY A 42 -3.96 -14.65 0.85
CA GLY A 42 -2.98 -14.22 1.84
C GLY A 42 -1.82 -13.45 1.19
N ILE A 43 -1.11 -12.64 1.97
CA ILE A 43 -0.15 -11.67 1.44
C ILE A 43 1.03 -12.33 0.70
N ASP A 44 1.63 -13.38 1.28
CA ASP A 44 2.76 -14.08 0.66
C ASP A 44 2.38 -14.65 -0.72
N GLU A 45 1.22 -15.31 -0.82
CA GLU A 45 0.77 -15.91 -2.07
C GLU A 45 0.34 -14.84 -3.09
N LEU A 46 -0.35 -13.78 -2.64
CA LEU A 46 -0.72 -12.64 -3.51
C LEU A 46 0.51 -12.03 -4.18
N VAL A 47 1.56 -11.78 -3.41
CA VAL A 47 2.82 -11.24 -3.95
C VAL A 47 3.44 -12.21 -4.95
N MET A 48 3.45 -13.51 -4.64
CA MET A 48 3.99 -14.51 -5.57
C MET A 48 3.17 -14.63 -6.86
N GLU A 49 1.85 -14.53 -6.79
CA GLU A 49 0.96 -14.49 -7.94
C GLU A 49 1.22 -13.25 -8.80
N TRP A 50 1.32 -12.07 -8.19
CA TRP A 50 1.63 -10.83 -8.93
C TRP A 50 2.98 -10.90 -9.63
N ARG A 51 4.01 -11.43 -8.97
CA ARG A 51 5.33 -11.65 -9.61
C ARG A 51 5.30 -12.66 -10.75
N ARG A 52 4.32 -13.57 -10.75
CA ARG A 52 4.15 -14.59 -11.79
C ARG A 52 3.34 -14.09 -12.97
N PHE A 53 2.32 -13.26 -12.74
CA PHE A 53 1.31 -12.92 -13.74
C PHE A 53 1.38 -11.48 -14.26
N LEU A 54 1.94 -10.53 -13.50
CA LEU A 54 2.17 -9.19 -14.01
C LEU A 54 3.28 -9.21 -15.07
N PRO A 55 3.24 -8.32 -16.08
CA PRO A 55 4.26 -8.25 -17.13
C PRO A 55 5.61 -7.70 -16.63
N TYR A 56 5.72 -7.37 -15.35
CA TYR A 56 6.91 -6.86 -14.66
C TYR A 56 7.03 -7.51 -13.27
N ASP A 57 8.22 -7.44 -12.63
CA ASP A 57 8.37 -7.84 -11.23
C ASP A 57 7.95 -6.67 -10.32
N PRO A 58 6.78 -6.74 -9.65
CA PRO A 58 6.32 -5.68 -8.76
C PRO A 58 7.14 -5.61 -7.47
N LEU A 59 7.88 -6.67 -7.10
CA LEU A 59 8.57 -6.73 -5.82
C LEU A 59 9.81 -5.84 -5.84
N VAL A 60 9.74 -4.73 -5.10
CA VAL A 60 10.85 -3.79 -4.93
C VAL A 60 11.78 -4.26 -3.82
N ALA A 61 11.23 -4.59 -2.66
CA ALA A 61 11.99 -5.08 -1.52
C ALA A 61 11.13 -6.00 -0.65
N ARG A 62 11.78 -6.93 0.03
CA ARG A 62 11.21 -7.74 1.11
C ARG A 62 11.97 -7.42 2.38
N THR A 63 11.28 -6.88 3.37
CA THR A 63 11.81 -6.69 4.72
C THR A 63 11.35 -7.83 5.62
N ASP A 64 11.80 -7.83 6.87
CA ASP A 64 11.37 -8.82 7.85
C ASP A 64 9.86 -8.74 8.13
N ASP A 65 9.29 -7.54 8.04
CA ASP A 65 7.92 -7.18 8.41
C ASP A 65 6.97 -6.89 7.24
N ALA A 66 7.47 -6.66 6.02
CA ALA A 66 6.62 -6.26 4.90
C ALA A 66 7.18 -6.64 3.50
N TYR A 67 6.29 -6.64 2.52
CA TYR A 67 6.63 -6.52 1.11
C TYR A 67 6.43 -5.08 0.65
N LEU A 68 7.39 -4.57 -0.10
CA LEU A 68 7.33 -3.27 -0.76
C LEU A 68 7.23 -3.52 -2.26
N LEU A 69 6.18 -2.97 -2.85
CA LEU A 69 5.79 -3.24 -4.22
C LEU A 69 5.70 -1.94 -5.00
N ALA A 70 6.04 -2.00 -6.28
CA ALA A 70 5.73 -0.99 -7.28
C ALA A 70 4.61 -1.56 -8.14
N VAL A 71 3.43 -0.92 -8.13
CA VAL A 71 2.24 -1.40 -8.84
C VAL A 71 1.66 -0.29 -9.71
N GLU A 72 0.95 -0.67 -10.78
CA GLU A 72 0.24 0.29 -11.61
C GLU A 72 -0.89 0.98 -10.81
N SER A 73 -1.21 2.23 -11.18
CA SER A 73 -2.32 2.96 -10.57
C SER A 73 -3.69 2.28 -10.75
N SER A 74 -3.83 1.41 -11.75
CA SER A 74 -5.02 0.56 -11.99
C SER A 74 -5.28 -0.37 -10.80
N VAL A 75 -4.24 -0.98 -10.23
CA VAL A 75 -4.34 -1.86 -9.04
C VAL A 75 -4.95 -1.09 -7.87
N TRP A 76 -4.47 0.13 -7.61
CA TRP A 76 -5.05 1.00 -6.57
C TRP A 76 -6.51 1.35 -6.84
N THR A 77 -6.85 1.59 -8.11
CA THR A 77 -8.22 1.93 -8.51
C THR A 77 -9.17 0.77 -8.23
N GLU A 78 -8.73 -0.47 -8.50
CA GLU A 78 -9.49 -1.68 -8.19
C GLU A 78 -9.72 -1.85 -6.68
N PHE A 79 -8.70 -1.66 -5.84
CA PHE A 79 -8.87 -1.68 -4.38
C PHE A 79 -9.85 -0.59 -3.92
N GLY A 80 -9.72 0.63 -4.42
CA GLY A 80 -10.63 1.72 -4.08
C GLY A 80 -12.08 1.41 -4.43
N GLN A 81 -12.34 0.79 -5.58
CA GLN A 81 -13.67 0.34 -5.99
C GLN A 81 -14.21 -0.79 -5.09
N GLN A 82 -13.40 -1.82 -4.83
CA GLN A 82 -13.81 -2.98 -4.04
C GLN A 82 -14.10 -2.60 -2.58
N LEU A 83 -13.35 -1.65 -2.03
CA LEU A 83 -13.52 -1.13 -0.67
C LEU A 83 -14.48 0.06 -0.59
N SER A 84 -15.03 0.50 -1.72
CA SER A 84 -15.90 1.69 -1.81
C SER A 84 -15.27 2.95 -1.18
N LEU A 85 -13.96 3.11 -1.33
CA LEU A 85 -13.25 4.30 -0.89
C LEU A 85 -13.63 5.49 -1.79
N SER A 86 -13.82 6.65 -1.18
CA SER A 86 -13.85 7.90 -1.94
C SER A 86 -12.49 8.16 -2.60
N GLU A 87 -12.48 9.04 -3.60
CA GLU A 87 -11.24 9.45 -4.26
C GLU A 87 -10.23 10.03 -3.27
N ILE A 88 -10.69 10.83 -2.30
CA ILE A 88 -9.83 11.44 -1.28
C ILE A 88 -9.24 10.36 -0.36
N GLU A 89 -10.05 9.40 0.10
CA GLU A 89 -9.57 8.31 0.94
C GLU A 89 -8.56 7.43 0.20
N LEU A 90 -8.83 7.10 -1.08
CA LEU A 90 -7.90 6.33 -1.89
C LEU A 90 -6.58 7.06 -2.07
N GLN A 91 -6.60 8.35 -2.39
CA GLN A 91 -5.37 9.15 -2.53
C GLN A 91 -4.59 9.25 -1.21
N ALA A 92 -5.28 9.39 -0.07
CA ALA A 92 -4.64 9.42 1.23
C ALA A 92 -3.96 8.07 1.57
N VAL A 93 -4.67 6.95 1.38
CA VAL A 93 -4.10 5.59 1.54
C VAL A 93 -2.87 5.43 0.65
N LYS A 94 -3.01 5.72 -0.66
CA LYS A 94 -1.89 5.67 -1.62
C LYS A 94 -0.69 6.50 -1.14
N SER A 95 -0.94 7.71 -0.65
CA SER A 95 0.12 8.62 -0.18
C SER A 95 0.92 8.05 1.00
N VAL A 96 0.26 7.39 1.97
CA VAL A 96 0.93 6.72 3.09
C VAL A 96 1.82 5.59 2.58
N HIS A 97 1.28 4.72 1.72
CA HIS A 97 2.00 3.59 1.17
C HIS A 97 3.20 4.02 0.32
N ASP A 98 3.00 4.96 -0.60
CA ASP A 98 4.02 5.42 -1.54
C ASP A 98 5.19 6.09 -0.80
N THR A 99 4.89 6.93 0.20
CA THR A 99 5.91 7.54 1.07
C THR A 99 6.75 6.47 1.79
N ARG A 100 6.09 5.46 2.38
CA ARG A 100 6.80 4.40 3.12
C ARG A 100 7.60 3.48 2.19
N ALA A 101 7.08 3.17 1.01
CA ALA A 101 7.74 2.31 0.04
C ALA A 101 9.00 2.97 -0.52
N ARG A 102 8.91 4.24 -0.94
CA ARG A 102 10.04 5.00 -1.49
C ARG A 102 11.16 5.24 -0.48
N ARG A 103 10.83 5.51 0.78
CA ARG A 103 11.83 5.70 1.86
C ARG A 103 12.71 4.48 2.11
N ALA A 104 12.28 3.29 1.72
CA ALA A 104 13.01 2.05 1.99
C ALA A 104 14.06 1.70 0.93
N VAL A 105 14.09 2.42 -0.18
CA VAL A 105 15.04 2.16 -1.28
C VAL A 105 15.84 3.39 -1.62
N THR A 106 17.07 3.16 -2.08
CA THR A 106 17.96 4.20 -2.59
C THR A 106 17.78 4.45 -4.10
N ASP A 107 17.21 3.49 -4.84
CA ASP A 107 16.96 3.61 -6.28
C ASP A 107 15.46 3.83 -6.56
N GLU A 108 15.07 5.11 -6.65
CA GLU A 108 13.69 5.51 -6.92
C GLU A 108 13.18 5.07 -8.30
N LYS A 109 14.06 4.70 -9.24
CA LYS A 109 13.67 4.23 -10.58
C LYS A 109 12.82 2.97 -10.55
N ARG A 110 12.85 2.23 -9.43
CA ARG A 110 11.96 1.09 -9.18
C ARG A 110 10.47 1.46 -9.17
N PHE A 111 10.14 2.73 -8.99
CA PHE A 111 8.78 3.25 -9.02
C PHE A 111 8.52 4.17 -10.23
N ASP A 112 9.37 4.15 -11.26
CA ASP A 112 9.17 5.01 -12.44
C ASP A 112 7.90 4.59 -13.19
N GLY A 113 6.87 5.44 -13.14
CA GLY A 113 5.54 5.14 -13.68
C GLY A 113 4.67 4.23 -12.79
N TYR A 114 5.09 3.90 -11.57
CA TYR A 114 4.37 3.03 -10.63
C TYR A 114 4.16 3.71 -9.27
N ASP A 115 3.10 3.28 -8.59
CA ASP A 115 2.75 3.71 -7.24
C ASP A 115 3.28 2.69 -6.22
N GLY A 116 3.83 3.16 -5.10
CA GLY A 116 4.31 2.30 -4.04
C GLY A 116 3.19 1.68 -3.20
N MET A 117 3.25 0.38 -2.97
CA MET A 117 2.37 -0.38 -2.06
C MET A 117 3.21 -1.12 -1.01
N VAL A 118 2.66 -1.24 0.19
CA VAL A 118 3.32 -1.88 1.34
C VAL A 118 2.34 -2.86 1.96
N LEU A 119 2.70 -4.13 2.05
CA LEU A 119 1.85 -5.18 2.63
C LEU A 119 2.60 -5.87 3.75
N ALA A 120 2.07 -5.82 4.97
CA ALA A 120 2.67 -6.46 6.14
C ALA A 120 2.68 -8.00 5.98
N ARG A 121 3.72 -8.67 6.51
CA ARG A 121 4.04 -10.10 6.35
C ARG A 121 3.87 -10.96 7.59
#